data_AF-A0A7G9YRA9-F1
#
_entry.id   AF-A0A7G9YRA9-F1
#
_cell.length_a   1.000
_cell.length_b   1.000
_cell.length_c   1.000
_cell.angle_alpha   90.00
_cell.angle_beta   90.00
_cell.angle_gamma   90.00
#
_symmetry.space_group_name_H-M   'P 1'
#
loop_
_entity.id
_entity.type
_entity.pdbx_description
1 polymer ?
#
loop_
_entity_poly.entity_id
_entity_poly.type
_entity_poly.pdbx_seq_one_letter_code
_entity_poly.pdbx_strand_id
1 'polypeptide(L)'
;MLGAFSNILKDLILTPYENWKGKRYIRIENHESLKSLIEGFCSDWELLKCYTLPFVNIGGDLIETSREIYGLIAKNEKDFESDVSDSIREICRKFIVASSQFPDSDDAAWSNHIEGDVDDICEDFKKALNRL
;
A
#
# COMPACT_ATOMS: atom_id res chain seq x y z
N MET A 1 9.51 50.73 -8.08
CA MET A 1 8.70 50.04 -9.12
C MET A 1 9.13 48.58 -9.35
N LEU A 2 10.42 48.24 -9.29
CA LEU A 2 10.91 46.86 -9.45
C LEU A 2 10.42 45.86 -8.37
N GLY A 3 10.24 46.31 -7.12
CA GLY A 3 9.78 45.44 -6.02
C GLY A 3 8.34 44.93 -6.17
N ALA A 4 7.43 45.76 -6.70
CA ALA A 4 6.04 45.37 -6.91
C ALA A 4 5.89 44.34 -8.05
N PHE A 5 6.63 44.53 -9.15
CA PHE A 5 6.68 43.57 -10.27
C PHE A 5 7.29 42.22 -9.86
N SER A 6 8.33 42.24 -9.02
CA SER A 6 8.95 41.03 -8.47
C SER A 6 7.99 40.24 -7.57
N ASN A 7 7.21 40.91 -6.74
CA ASN A 7 6.20 40.26 -5.89
C ASN A 7 5.05 39.68 -6.73
N ILE A 8 4.58 40.40 -7.76
CA ILE A 8 3.54 39.90 -8.68
C ILE A 8 4.01 38.65 -9.42
N LEU A 9 5.26 38.60 -9.90
CA LEU A 9 5.82 37.42 -10.56
C LEU A 9 5.97 36.22 -9.60
N LYS A 10 6.35 36.47 -8.34
CA LYS A 10 6.38 35.43 -7.31
C LYS A 10 4.99 34.86 -7.05
N ASP A 11 3.98 35.72 -6.91
CA ASP A 11 2.62 35.29 -6.57
C ASP A 11 1.90 34.61 -7.74
N LEU A 12 2.10 35.07 -8.98
CA LEU A 12 1.43 34.52 -10.16
C LEU A 12 2.07 33.26 -10.73
N ILE A 13 3.39 33.09 -10.57
CA ILE A 13 4.14 32.04 -11.28
C ILE A 13 4.89 31.14 -10.31
N LEU A 14 5.68 31.73 -9.41
CA LEU A 14 6.58 30.96 -8.56
C LEU A 14 5.81 30.13 -7.51
N THR A 15 4.86 30.75 -6.81
CA THR A 15 4.07 30.09 -5.77
C THR A 15 3.21 28.94 -6.33
N PRO A 16 2.46 29.10 -7.44
CA PRO A 16 1.75 27.99 -8.06
C PRO A 16 2.68 26.85 -8.52
N TYR A 17 3.85 27.19 -9.07
CA TYR A 17 4.83 26.20 -9.52
C TYR A 17 5.42 25.37 -8.37
N GLU A 18 5.87 26.03 -7.30
CA GLU A 18 6.39 25.32 -6.11
C GLU A 18 5.31 24.46 -5.46
N ASN A 19 4.06 24.95 -5.40
CA ASN A 19 2.94 24.16 -4.91
C ASN A 19 2.66 22.93 -5.80
N TRP A 20 2.70 23.07 -7.12
CA TRP A 20 2.55 21.96 -8.05
C TRP A 20 3.67 20.94 -7.90
N LYS A 21 4.93 21.40 -7.81
CA LYS A 21 6.11 20.57 -7.62
C LYS A 21 6.04 19.81 -6.30
N GLY A 22 5.63 20.48 -5.21
CA GLY A 22 5.42 19.84 -3.91
C GLY A 22 4.36 18.75 -3.96
N LYS A 23 3.20 19.02 -4.58
CA LYS A 23 2.15 18.00 -4.79
C LYS A 23 2.64 16.81 -5.62
N ARG A 24 3.44 17.06 -6.66
CA ARG A 24 4.04 16.00 -7.47
C ARG A 24 4.98 15.11 -6.64
N TYR A 25 5.79 15.70 -5.76
CA TYR A 25 6.69 14.94 -4.89
C TYR A 25 5.90 14.05 -3.92
N ILE A 26 4.88 14.59 -3.26
CA ILE A 26 3.99 13.83 -2.36
C ILE A 26 3.34 12.65 -3.10
N ARG A 27 2.88 12.87 -4.35
CA ARG A 27 2.31 11.79 -5.16
C ARG A 27 3.31 10.67 -5.42
N ILE A 28 4.56 11.00 -5.75
CA ILE A 28 5.63 10.01 -5.97
C ILE A 28 5.91 9.24 -4.68
N GLU A 29 6.05 9.94 -3.55
CA GLU A 29 6.29 9.33 -2.23
C GLU A 29 5.15 8.37 -1.83
N ASN A 30 3.89 8.75 -2.09
CA ASN A 30 2.73 7.89 -1.85
C ASN A 30 2.75 6.62 -2.72
N HIS A 31 3.17 6.73 -3.99
CA HIS A 31 3.33 5.59 -4.89
C HIS A 31 4.45 4.63 -4.42
N GLU A 32 5.61 5.18 -4.06
CA GLU A 32 6.74 4.39 -3.55
C GLU A 32 6.41 3.70 -2.22
N SER A 33 5.71 4.40 -1.32
CA SER A 33 5.26 3.83 -0.04
C SER A 33 4.28 2.69 -0.25
N LEU A 34 3.30 2.85 -1.14
CA LEU A 34 2.32 1.81 -1.46
C LEU A 34 3.01 0.57 -2.04
N LYS A 35 3.96 0.78 -2.97
CA LYS A 35 4.75 -0.30 -3.55
C LYS A 35 5.56 -1.04 -2.48
N SER A 36 6.24 -0.31 -1.60
CA SER A 36 7.04 -0.91 -0.52
C SER A 36 6.21 -1.74 0.44
N LEU A 37 4.99 -1.28 0.80
CA LEU A 37 4.10 -2.03 1.67
C LEU A 37 3.62 -3.34 1.03
N ILE A 38 3.26 -3.30 -0.26
CA ILE A 38 2.83 -4.49 -1.00
C ILE A 38 3.98 -5.49 -1.19
N GLU A 39 5.17 -5.01 -1.55
CA GLU A 39 6.36 -5.86 -1.67
C GLU A 39 6.77 -6.46 -0.33
N GLY A 40 6.67 -5.69 0.76
CA GLY A 40 6.88 -6.16 2.13
C GLY A 40 5.91 -7.27 2.50
N PHE A 41 4.62 -7.05 2.31
CA PHE A 41 3.57 -8.06 2.52
C PHE A 41 3.89 -9.39 1.82
N CYS A 42 4.23 -9.35 0.53
CA CYS A 42 4.55 -10.56 -0.22
C CYS A 42 5.84 -11.24 0.28
N SER A 43 6.82 -10.45 0.71
CA SER A 43 8.09 -10.96 1.23
C SER A 43 7.92 -11.64 2.59
N ASP A 44 7.12 -11.05 3.47
CA ASP A 44 6.79 -11.59 4.79
C ASP A 44 5.98 -12.89 4.67
N TRP A 45 5.10 -12.97 3.67
CA TRP A 45 4.41 -14.21 3.32
C TRP A 45 5.37 -15.33 2.88
N GLU A 46 6.30 -15.05 1.97
CA GLU A 46 7.31 -16.03 1.56
C GLU A 46 8.21 -16.47 2.73
N LEU A 47 8.52 -15.54 3.63
CA LEU A 47 9.28 -15.85 4.84
C LEU A 47 8.52 -16.82 5.76
N LEU A 48 7.21 -16.58 5.96
CA LEU A 48 6.34 -17.45 6.75
C LEU A 48 6.27 -18.87 6.17
N LYS A 49 6.20 -19.01 4.84
CA LYS A 49 6.24 -20.32 4.17
C LYS A 49 7.57 -21.06 4.38
N CYS A 50 8.68 -20.33 4.44
CA CYS A 50 10.01 -20.93 4.60
C CYS A 50 10.30 -21.37 6.04
N TYR A 51 9.83 -20.61 7.04
CA TYR A 51 10.11 -20.89 8.45
C TYR A 51 8.96 -20.45 9.35
N THR A 52 8.43 -21.38 10.16
CA THR A 52 7.54 -21.06 11.28
C THR A 52 8.39 -20.68 12.48
N LEU A 53 8.41 -19.40 12.84
CA LEU A 53 9.04 -18.91 14.06
C LEU A 53 8.02 -18.98 15.21
N PRO A 54 8.22 -19.84 16.23
CA PRO A 54 7.18 -20.16 17.24
C PRO A 54 6.78 -19.01 18.19
N PHE A 55 7.22 -17.78 17.94
CA PHE A 55 6.95 -16.60 18.78
C PHE A 55 6.70 -15.31 17.98
N VAL A 56 6.64 -15.40 16.65
CA VAL A 56 6.32 -14.26 15.77
C VAL A 56 4.90 -14.47 15.28
N ASN A 57 4.09 -13.41 15.30
CA ASN A 57 2.71 -13.40 14.81
C ASN A 57 2.68 -12.75 13.42
N ILE A 58 3.35 -13.39 12.46
CA ILE A 58 3.43 -12.93 11.07
C ILE A 58 2.02 -12.84 10.47
N GLY A 59 1.10 -13.73 10.84
CA GLY A 59 -0.29 -13.63 10.38
C GLY A 59 -0.94 -12.32 10.81
N GLY A 60 -0.72 -11.90 12.06
CA GLY A 60 -1.14 -10.59 12.56
C GLY A 60 -0.50 -9.42 11.82
N ASP A 61 0.82 -9.48 11.61
CA ASP A 61 1.59 -8.43 10.93
C ASP A 61 1.13 -8.24 9.47
N LEU A 62 0.81 -9.34 8.77
CA LEU A 62 0.25 -9.30 7.42
C LEU A 62 -1.15 -8.64 7.40
N ILE A 63 -2.00 -8.91 8.39
CA ILE A 63 -3.32 -8.26 8.53
C ILE A 63 -3.16 -6.75 8.78
N GLU A 64 -2.21 -6.35 9.62
CA GLU A 64 -1.91 -4.94 9.86
C GLU A 64 -1.40 -4.25 8.59
N THR A 65 -0.42 -4.85 7.91
CA THR A 65 0.11 -4.35 6.63
C THR A 65 -1.00 -4.18 5.58
N SER A 66 -1.92 -5.15 5.49
CA SER A 66 -3.08 -5.05 4.58
C SER A 66 -4.00 -3.87 4.92
N ARG A 67 -4.21 -3.59 6.21
CA ARG A 67 -4.97 -2.41 6.66
C ARG A 67 -4.23 -1.11 6.39
N GLU A 68 -2.91 -1.09 6.54
CA GLU A 68 -2.07 0.07 6.21
C GLU A 68 -2.14 0.40 4.72
N ILE A 69 -2.02 -0.61 3.85
CA ILE A 69 -2.19 -0.46 2.39
C ILE A 69 -3.55 0.17 2.09
N TYR A 70 -4.63 -0.41 2.64
CA TYR A 70 -5.98 0.11 2.45
C TYR A 70 -6.10 1.57 2.93
N GLY A 71 -5.56 1.87 4.12
CA GLY A 71 -5.58 3.19 4.73
C GLY A 71 -4.81 4.24 3.93
N LEU A 72 -3.66 3.87 3.37
CA LEU A 72 -2.84 4.75 2.53
C LEU A 72 -3.60 5.17 1.26
N ILE A 73 -4.28 4.23 0.61
CA ILE A 73 -5.10 4.51 -0.58
C ILE A 73 -6.33 5.33 -0.21
N ALA A 74 -7.00 5.04 0.91
CA ALA A 74 -8.15 5.82 1.37
C ALA A 74 -7.78 7.27 1.69
N LYS A 75 -6.63 7.49 2.34
CA LYS A 75 -6.14 8.82 2.72
C LYS A 75 -5.68 9.65 1.52
N ASN A 76 -5.09 9.01 0.52
CA ASN A 76 -4.48 9.67 -0.63
C ASN A 76 -5.15 9.29 -1.96
N GLU A 77 -6.47 9.09 -1.97
CA GLU A 77 -7.23 8.59 -3.14
C GLU A 77 -6.99 9.40 -4.42
N LYS A 78 -6.75 10.71 -4.30
CA LYS A 78 -6.50 11.61 -5.44
C LYS A 78 -5.13 11.41 -6.10
N ASP A 79 -4.22 10.71 -5.44
CA ASP A 79 -2.85 10.48 -5.90
C ASP A 79 -2.72 9.20 -6.73
N PHE A 80 -3.74 8.33 -6.68
CA PHE A 80 -3.78 7.04 -7.35
C PHE A 80 -4.87 7.02 -8.44
N GLU A 81 -4.71 6.16 -9.45
CA GLU A 81 -5.79 5.92 -10.41
C GLU A 81 -6.93 5.16 -9.73
N SER A 82 -8.19 5.50 -10.04
CA SER A 82 -9.35 4.97 -9.30
C SER A 82 -9.50 3.46 -9.47
N ASP A 83 -9.29 2.96 -10.68
CA ASP A 83 -9.36 1.54 -11.00
C ASP A 83 -8.25 0.72 -10.32
N VAL A 84 -7.03 1.27 -10.24
CA VAL A 84 -5.92 0.64 -9.51
C VAL A 84 -6.19 0.65 -8.01
N SER A 85 -6.67 1.78 -7.48
CA SER A 85 -7.03 1.95 -6.06
C SER A 85 -8.11 0.95 -5.64
N ASP A 86 -9.18 0.83 -6.43
CA ASP A 86 -10.28 -0.07 -6.14
C ASP A 86 -9.84 -1.53 -6.24
N SER A 87 -8.97 -1.87 -7.20
CA SER A 87 -8.37 -3.20 -7.31
C SER A 87 -7.58 -3.56 -6.06
N ILE A 88 -6.68 -2.67 -5.60
CA ILE A 88 -5.84 -2.94 -4.41
C ILE A 88 -6.70 -3.02 -3.15
N ARG A 89 -7.68 -2.14 -2.98
CA ARG A 89 -8.63 -2.18 -1.85
C ARG A 89 -9.41 -3.50 -1.82
N GLU A 90 -9.83 -4.01 -2.97
CA GLU A 90 -10.52 -5.28 -3.07
C GLU A 90 -9.61 -6.47 -2.74
N ILE A 91 -8.35 -6.44 -3.18
CA ILE A 91 -7.34 -7.46 -2.80
C ILE A 91 -7.15 -7.46 -1.27
N CYS A 92 -6.96 -6.29 -0.64
CA CYS A 92 -6.87 -6.18 0.82
C CYS A 92 -8.12 -6.73 1.51
N ARG A 93 -9.31 -6.46 0.99
CA ARG A 93 -10.57 -6.98 1.54
C ARG A 93 -10.62 -8.50 1.47
N LYS A 94 -10.27 -9.10 0.31
CA LYS A 94 -10.21 -10.56 0.15
C LYS A 94 -9.29 -11.19 1.18
N PHE A 95 -8.09 -10.64 1.35
CA PHE A 95 -7.14 -11.13 2.35
C PHE A 95 -7.71 -11.07 3.77
N ILE A 96 -8.20 -9.90 4.20
CA ILE A 96 -8.74 -9.73 5.56
C ILE A 96 -9.89 -10.72 5.82
N VAL A 97 -10.76 -10.95 4.83
CA VAL A 97 -11.86 -11.91 4.95
C VAL A 97 -11.32 -13.35 5.07
N ALA A 98 -10.38 -13.76 4.23
CA ALA A 98 -9.76 -15.09 4.30
C ALA A 98 -9.10 -15.32 5.67
N SER A 99 -8.30 -14.35 6.12
CA SER A 99 -7.58 -14.40 7.40
C SER A 99 -8.50 -14.43 8.62
N SER A 100 -9.68 -13.80 8.54
CA SER A 100 -10.64 -13.76 9.65
C SER A 100 -11.36 -15.09 9.91
N GLN A 101 -11.27 -16.06 9.01
CA GLN A 101 -11.91 -17.37 9.16
C GLN A 101 -11.18 -18.27 10.17
N PHE A 102 -9.92 -17.95 10.49
CA PHE A 102 -9.05 -18.75 11.35
C PHE A 102 -8.35 -17.90 12.43
N PRO A 103 -9.08 -17.25 13.35
CA PRO A 103 -8.53 -16.24 14.26
C PRO A 103 -7.72 -16.80 15.45
N ASP A 104 -7.87 -18.08 15.78
CA ASP A 104 -7.30 -18.71 16.99
C ASP A 104 -6.25 -19.80 16.68
N SER A 105 -5.82 -19.93 15.41
CA SER A 105 -4.76 -20.84 15.01
C SER A 105 -3.38 -20.20 15.20
N ASP A 106 -2.38 -20.99 15.61
CA ASP A 106 -0.99 -20.55 15.47
C ASP A 106 -0.66 -20.29 13.99
N ASP A 107 0.38 -19.49 13.73
CA ASP A 107 0.77 -19.06 12.39
C ASP A 107 1.00 -20.21 11.41
N ALA A 108 1.44 -21.37 11.89
CA ALA A 108 1.68 -22.54 11.06
C ALA A 108 0.36 -23.18 10.61
N ALA A 109 -0.59 -23.35 11.52
CA ALA A 109 -1.92 -23.84 11.19
C ALA A 109 -2.69 -22.83 10.33
N TRP A 110 -2.59 -21.54 10.67
CA TRP A 110 -3.20 -20.45 9.92
C TRP A 110 -2.70 -20.40 8.47
N SER A 111 -1.38 -20.39 8.27
CA SER A 111 -0.78 -20.28 6.93
C SER A 111 -1.17 -21.44 6.03
N ASN A 112 -1.20 -22.67 6.55
CA ASN A 112 -1.66 -23.84 5.80
C ASN A 112 -3.13 -23.72 5.34
N HIS A 113 -3.98 -23.01 6.09
CA HIS A 113 -5.38 -22.85 5.72
C HIS A 113 -5.61 -21.84 4.61
N ILE A 114 -4.75 -20.84 4.49
CA ILE A 114 -4.93 -19.72 3.56
C ILE A 114 -3.86 -19.68 2.46
N GLU A 115 -2.94 -20.65 2.40
CA GLU A 115 -1.76 -20.61 1.54
C GLU A 115 -2.09 -20.27 0.08
N GLY A 116 -3.03 -21.01 -0.51
CA GLY A 116 -3.46 -20.78 -1.88
C GLY A 116 -4.12 -19.41 -2.09
N ASP A 117 -4.91 -18.94 -1.12
CA ASP A 117 -5.56 -17.63 -1.20
C ASP A 117 -4.51 -16.51 -1.15
N VAL A 118 -3.50 -16.62 -0.28
CA VAL A 118 -2.46 -15.59 -0.12
C VAL A 118 -1.48 -15.57 -1.30
N ASP A 119 -1.16 -16.73 -1.88
CA ASP A 119 -0.37 -16.80 -3.12
C ASP A 119 -1.10 -16.07 -4.28
N ASP A 120 -2.40 -16.32 -4.45
CA ASP A 120 -3.23 -15.63 -5.45
C ASP A 120 -3.31 -14.12 -5.17
N ILE A 121 -3.42 -13.72 -3.90
CA ILE A 121 -3.38 -12.32 -3.46
C ILE A 121 -2.06 -11.65 -3.84
N CYS A 122 -0.92 -12.31 -3.63
CA CYS A 122 0.40 -11.78 -3.98
C CYS A 122 0.52 -11.58 -5.50
N GLU A 123 0.00 -12.50 -6.30
CA GLU A 123 -0.03 -12.36 -7.77
C GLU A 123 -0.96 -11.23 -8.23
N ASP A 124 -2.12 -11.08 -7.61
CA ASP A 124 -3.03 -9.97 -7.91
C ASP A 124 -2.44 -8.61 -7.50
N PHE A 125 -1.72 -8.56 -6.38
CA PHE A 125 -0.95 -7.38 -5.98
C PHE A 125 0.14 -7.04 -7.01
N LYS A 126 0.94 -8.01 -7.46
CA LYS A 126 1.97 -7.79 -8.50
C LYS A 126 1.35 -7.24 -9.80
N LYS A 127 0.20 -7.78 -10.22
CA LYS A 127 -0.53 -7.26 -11.40
C LYS A 127 -1.01 -5.82 -11.19
N ALA A 128 -1.50 -5.48 -10.00
CA ALA A 128 -1.92 -4.13 -9.67
C ALA A 128 -0.74 -3.15 -9.63
N LEU A 129 0.41 -3.56 -9.06
CA LEU A 129 1.65 -2.76 -9.03
C LEU A 129 2.18 -2.42 -10.43
N ASN A 130 2.01 -3.30 -11.41
CA ASN A 130 2.43 -3.02 -12.79
C ASN A 130 1.59 -1.92 -13.48
N ARG A 131 0.52 -1.45 -12.83
CA ARG A 131 -0.39 -0.39 -13.32
C ARG A 131 -0.28 0.91 -12.51
N LEU A 132 0.52 0.93 -11.46
CA LEU A 132 0.87 2.13 -10.67
C LEU A 132 1.90 2.99 -11.43
#